data_AF-A0A7S1ZIY3-F1
#
_entry.id   AF-A0A7S1ZIY3-F1
#
_cell.length_a   1.000
_cell.length_b   1.000
_cell.length_c   1.000
_cell.angle_alpha   90.00
_cell.angle_beta   90.00
_cell.angle_gamma   90.00
#
_symmetry.space_group_name_H-M   'P 1'
#
loop_
_entity.id
_entity.type
_entity.pdbx_description
1 polymer ?
#
loop_
_entity_poly.entity_id
_entity_poly.type
_entity_poly.pdbx_seq_one_letter_code
_entity_poly.pdbx_strand_id
1 'polypeptide(L)'
;GVGNSGDFLAVIESGPSAGNVVAAGGWPFTFATDVFNVTTMTWKSECNLLKGRLRHRTVPLMDGSVAVFGGSQYPSSQPFRDSERLYFTDDDDDCDGIPNALDVCPLGGCGVVTGIVYGDSDEDCSFGINDTGTRDVMVRAEKQVTGELRYGFTDKLGGFRLDLPAGYWDVSLVDSFNVEEICNAPKIYTVNALGGTAGLEFQLKSACSGTLTMTSAGAINGTECNGLPYLTPCPGGVWRYCFTIVHGGSVPWKEIDFTFTVPTGMTFFNYYEPQGPNGCGFNVVSSPPAGPIEIELDPQGASNALDGGDACTVCFDVVVNSIPPGGWTPIGTMSATGPPGQNCVVDLSYNETETDSCGCDPNDKKVRPEGCDEVGTYPGGRLGYTVRFQNTGEGPAKDISIVDPIDPDLDLETMAFVGTSHSPTEVQVGEGGTLFMRFEGIDLPAAKTDHLGSQGCIKYDIDPSARAKKGDVFTNQAEIFFDHQEVVVTNEVINTIGVCRLDGPNSSFSSSSSSSSKSTSSSGDSSGDN
;
A
#
# COMPACT_ATOMS: atom_id res chain seq x y z
N GLY A 1 -14.56 -58.97 19.63
CA GLY A 1 -16.02 -58.89 19.55
C GLY A 1 -16.39 -57.43 19.36
N VAL A 2 -17.15 -57.12 18.31
CA VAL A 2 -17.53 -55.74 17.94
C VAL A 2 -18.72 -55.32 18.80
N GLY A 3 -18.62 -54.15 19.44
CA GLY A 3 -19.72 -53.56 20.21
C GLY A 3 -19.41 -52.14 20.68
N ASN A 4 -20.08 -51.18 20.03
CA ASN A 4 -20.25 -49.76 20.36
C ASN A 4 -19.08 -48.78 20.11
N SER A 5 -19.41 -47.81 19.27
CA SER A 5 -18.68 -46.63 18.81
C SER A 5 -18.26 -45.67 19.93
N GLY A 6 -16.99 -45.28 19.95
CA GLY A 6 -16.50 -44.11 20.70
C GLY A 6 -15.03 -44.24 21.11
N ASP A 7 -14.14 -43.62 20.35
CA ASP A 7 -12.82 -43.10 20.75
C ASP A 7 -11.80 -44.10 21.35
N PHE A 8 -11.08 -44.83 20.48
CA PHE A 8 -9.83 -45.49 20.86
C PHE A 8 -8.65 -45.04 19.99
N LEU A 9 -7.50 -44.96 20.67
CA LEU A 9 -6.13 -44.96 20.16
C LEU A 9 -5.64 -43.67 19.49
N ALA A 10 -4.79 -42.93 20.19
CA ALA A 10 -3.71 -42.21 19.52
C ALA A 10 -2.75 -43.28 18.96
N VAL A 11 -2.56 -43.30 17.64
CA VAL A 11 -1.54 -44.10 16.94
C VAL A 11 -0.58 -43.10 16.33
N ILE A 12 0.69 -43.14 16.73
CA ILE A 12 1.76 -42.38 16.08
C ILE A 12 2.81 -43.36 15.59
N GLU A 13 3.24 -43.23 14.34
CA GLU A 13 4.53 -43.75 13.86
C GLU A 13 5.63 -42.77 14.27
N SER A 14 6.56 -43.19 15.14
CA SER A 14 7.77 -42.40 15.41
C SER A 14 8.71 -42.49 14.19
N GLY A 15 8.93 -41.40 13.46
CA GLY A 15 10.03 -41.32 12.47
C GLY A 15 11.42 -41.19 13.15
N PRO A 16 12.55 -41.16 12.42
CA PRO A 16 12.94 -41.91 11.23
C PRO A 16 13.73 -43.20 11.54
N SER A 17 13.78 -43.66 12.80
CA SER A 17 14.66 -44.79 13.18
C SER A 17 14.04 -45.93 13.98
N ALA A 18 12.74 -45.92 14.33
CA ALA A 18 12.17 -47.08 15.03
C ALA A 18 10.70 -47.45 14.77
N GLY A 19 9.90 -46.70 13.99
CA GLY A 19 8.58 -47.16 13.52
C GLY A 19 7.59 -47.63 14.59
N ASN A 20 7.81 -47.36 15.88
CA ASN A 20 7.00 -47.88 16.97
C ASN A 20 5.66 -47.15 17.02
N VAL A 21 4.62 -47.85 17.52
CA VAL A 21 3.29 -47.29 17.77
C VAL A 21 3.10 -47.08 19.26
N VAL A 22 2.84 -45.85 19.68
CA VAL A 22 2.53 -45.53 21.08
C VAL A 22 1.02 -45.45 21.28
N ALA A 23 0.49 -46.19 22.25
CA ALA A 23 -0.87 -46.08 22.75
C ALA A 23 -0.85 -45.49 24.17
N ALA A 24 -1.48 -44.34 24.39
CA ALA A 24 -1.58 -43.71 25.70
C ALA A 24 -3.04 -43.38 26.02
N GLY A 25 -3.49 -43.65 27.24
CA GLY A 25 -4.83 -43.33 27.73
C GLY A 25 -6.00 -44.03 27.02
N GLY A 26 -7.20 -43.44 27.09
CA GLY A 26 -8.42 -43.98 26.46
C GLY A 26 -9.56 -44.26 27.45
N TRP A 27 -10.70 -44.76 26.96
CA TRP A 27 -11.85 -45.12 27.80
C TRP A 27 -11.59 -46.47 28.52
N PRO A 28 -11.87 -46.62 29.84
CA PRO A 28 -12.58 -45.71 30.74
C PRO A 28 -11.64 -44.82 31.56
N PHE A 29 -10.91 -43.91 30.91
CA PHE A 29 -9.95 -42.98 31.50
C PHE A 29 -8.71 -43.68 32.07
N THR A 30 -8.06 -44.52 31.24
CA THR A 30 -6.82 -45.18 31.62
C THR A 30 -5.67 -44.17 31.64
N PHE A 31 -4.71 -44.41 32.52
CA PHE A 31 -3.43 -43.71 32.54
C PHE A 31 -2.31 -44.55 31.90
N ALA A 32 -2.65 -45.71 31.36
CA ALA A 32 -1.69 -46.65 30.78
C ALA A 32 -1.06 -46.09 29.51
N THR A 33 0.24 -46.34 29.35
CA THR A 33 1.00 -46.10 28.13
C THR A 33 1.63 -47.42 27.71
N ASP A 34 1.38 -47.84 26.48
CA ASP A 34 1.98 -49.04 25.90
C ASP A 34 2.60 -48.69 24.54
N VAL A 35 3.76 -49.26 24.26
CA VAL A 35 4.48 -49.10 23.00
C VAL A 35 4.51 -50.43 22.26
N PHE A 36 3.99 -50.43 21.04
CA PHE A 36 4.09 -51.55 20.12
C PHE A 36 5.33 -51.38 19.24
N ASN A 37 6.28 -52.29 19.42
CA ASN A 37 7.46 -52.34 18.56
C ASN A 37 7.12 -53.06 17.26
N VAL A 38 7.15 -52.35 16.14
CA VAL A 38 6.76 -52.91 14.82
C VAL A 38 7.78 -53.90 14.27
N THR A 39 9.02 -53.85 14.74
CA THR A 39 10.11 -54.75 14.33
C THR A 39 10.00 -56.10 15.03
N THR A 40 9.69 -56.10 16.33
CA THR A 40 9.53 -57.32 17.13
C THR A 40 8.09 -57.83 17.20
N MET A 41 7.12 -57.02 16.77
CA MET A 41 5.67 -57.27 16.86
C MET A 41 5.19 -57.52 18.31
N THR A 42 5.78 -56.84 19.28
CA THR A 42 5.47 -56.99 20.71
C THR A 42 4.98 -55.69 21.33
N TRP A 43 4.02 -55.78 22.24
CA TRP A 43 3.65 -54.70 23.14
C TRP A 43 4.57 -54.70 24.36
N LYS A 44 5.09 -53.53 24.71
CA LYS A 44 5.82 -53.26 25.95
C LYS A 44 5.03 -52.19 26.71
N SER A 45 4.78 -52.42 28.00
CA SER A 45 4.17 -51.40 28.85
C SER A 45 5.24 -50.41 29.27
N GLU A 46 4.93 -49.13 29.19
CA GLU A 46 5.83 -48.03 29.48
C GLU A 46 5.27 -47.20 30.63
N CYS A 47 6.01 -46.16 31.03
CA CYS A 47 5.56 -45.31 32.13
C CYS A 47 4.20 -44.66 31.84
N ASN A 48 3.36 -44.71 32.87
CA ASN A 48 1.99 -44.22 32.83
C ASN A 48 1.90 -42.70 32.72
N LEU A 49 0.82 -42.22 32.11
CA LEU A 49 0.35 -40.85 32.28
C LEU A 49 0.09 -40.54 33.77
N LEU A 50 0.32 -39.30 34.17
CA LEU A 50 -0.01 -38.80 35.51
C LEU A 50 -1.52 -38.85 35.78
N LYS A 51 -2.33 -38.64 34.74
CA LYS A 51 -3.78 -38.60 34.83
C LYS A 51 -4.40 -39.37 33.67
N GLY A 52 -5.38 -40.20 34.00
CA GLY A 52 -6.17 -40.90 33.00
C GLY A 52 -6.98 -39.93 32.17
N ARG A 53 -6.82 -39.97 30.85
CA ARG A 53 -7.45 -39.02 29.91
C ARG A 53 -7.97 -39.71 28.65
N LEU A 54 -9.09 -39.22 28.14
CA LEU A 54 -9.62 -39.59 26.81
C LEU A 54 -9.84 -38.34 25.95
N ARG A 55 -9.92 -38.53 24.62
CA ARG A 55 -10.01 -37.43 23.62
C ARG A 55 -8.84 -36.44 23.68
N HIS A 56 -7.66 -36.92 24.04
CA HIS A 56 -6.42 -36.15 24.00
C HIS A 56 -5.79 -36.25 22.61
N ARG A 57 -4.89 -35.32 22.27
CA ARG A 57 -4.07 -35.38 21.05
C ARG A 57 -2.65 -35.75 21.45
N THR A 58 -1.95 -36.48 20.60
CA THR A 58 -0.52 -36.77 20.78
C THR A 58 0.28 -36.27 19.58
N VAL A 59 1.53 -35.85 19.81
CA VAL A 59 2.44 -35.38 18.75
C VAL A 59 3.83 -35.96 19.00
N PRO A 60 4.48 -36.61 18.02
CA PRO A 60 5.88 -37.02 18.12
C PRO A 60 6.78 -35.78 18.08
N LEU A 61 7.78 -35.74 18.95
CA LEU A 61 8.80 -34.70 18.99
C LEU A 61 10.09 -35.18 18.31
N MET A 62 10.91 -34.23 17.84
CA MET A 62 12.15 -34.54 17.10
C MET A 62 13.19 -35.29 17.94
N ASP A 63 13.07 -35.24 19.27
CA ASP A 63 13.94 -35.97 20.18
C ASP A 63 13.44 -37.38 20.54
N GLY A 64 12.42 -37.88 19.82
CA GLY A 64 11.88 -39.23 19.99
C GLY A 64 10.84 -39.38 21.10
N SER A 65 10.59 -38.33 21.89
CA SER A 65 9.51 -38.33 22.88
C SER A 65 8.14 -38.08 22.25
N VAL A 66 7.07 -38.41 22.97
CA VAL A 66 5.69 -38.11 22.55
C VAL A 66 5.06 -37.14 23.53
N ALA A 67 4.58 -36.02 23.02
CA ALA A 67 3.81 -35.08 23.82
C ALA A 67 2.32 -35.42 23.73
N VAL A 68 1.63 -35.38 24.87
CA VAL A 68 0.22 -35.71 25.07
C VAL A 68 -0.51 -34.47 25.56
N PHE A 69 -1.56 -34.07 24.87
CA PHE A 69 -2.22 -32.78 25.04
C PHE A 69 -3.71 -32.91 25.26
N GLY A 70 -4.23 -32.19 26.26
CA GLY A 70 -5.66 -32.05 26.48
C GLY A 70 -6.37 -33.35 26.85
N GLY A 71 -7.63 -33.50 26.43
CA GLY A 71 -8.51 -34.61 26.81
C GLY A 71 -9.44 -34.27 27.97
N SER A 72 -10.05 -35.25 28.62
CA SER A 72 -10.98 -35.05 29.74
C SER A 72 -10.94 -36.19 30.77
N GLN A 73 -11.36 -35.92 32.02
CA GLN A 73 -11.48 -36.90 33.12
C GLN A 73 -12.86 -36.91 33.80
N TYR A 74 -13.18 -38.02 34.48
CA TYR A 74 -14.32 -38.15 35.41
C TYR A 74 -13.93 -37.71 36.85
N PRO A 75 -14.83 -37.17 37.68
CA PRO A 75 -16.25 -36.83 37.44
C PRO A 75 -16.46 -35.45 36.81
N SER A 76 -15.40 -34.66 36.60
CA SER A 76 -15.57 -33.26 36.25
C SER A 76 -16.00 -33.03 34.79
N SER A 77 -15.80 -34.00 33.89
CA SER A 77 -15.99 -33.84 32.43
C SER A 77 -15.29 -32.60 31.85
N GLN A 78 -14.39 -31.99 32.63
CA GLN A 78 -13.72 -30.77 32.25
C GLN A 78 -12.57 -31.11 31.30
N PRO A 79 -12.42 -30.34 30.21
CA PRO A 79 -11.28 -30.51 29.34
C PRO A 79 -10.01 -30.21 30.13
N PHE A 80 -9.06 -31.14 30.08
CA PHE A 80 -7.68 -30.83 30.42
C PHE A 80 -7.20 -29.77 29.43
N ARG A 81 -6.64 -28.68 29.96
CA ARG A 81 -5.98 -27.62 29.17
C ARG A 81 -4.45 -27.71 29.29
N ASP A 82 -3.97 -28.87 29.73
CA ASP A 82 -2.61 -29.10 30.18
C ASP A 82 -1.93 -30.19 29.33
N SER A 83 -0.60 -30.15 29.26
CA SER A 83 0.25 -31.02 28.45
C SER A 83 1.13 -31.91 29.31
N GLU A 84 1.37 -33.11 28.84
CA GLU A 84 2.26 -34.08 29.45
C GLU A 84 3.22 -34.62 28.40
N ARG A 85 4.46 -34.93 28.79
CA ARG A 85 5.47 -35.43 27.87
C ARG A 85 5.88 -36.83 28.30
N LEU A 86 5.70 -37.79 27.39
CA LEU A 86 6.12 -39.18 27.57
C LEU A 86 7.54 -39.36 27.05
N TYR A 87 8.43 -39.79 27.94
CA TYR A 87 9.75 -40.29 27.59
C TYR A 87 9.68 -41.81 27.49
N PHE A 88 10.33 -42.38 26.48
CA PHE A 88 10.45 -43.82 26.30
C PHE A 88 11.90 -44.20 26.60
N THR A 89 12.10 -45.07 27.58
CA THR A 89 13.42 -45.58 27.95
C THR A 89 13.51 -47.06 27.57
N ASP A 90 14.68 -47.50 27.11
CA ASP A 90 14.88 -48.91 26.76
C ASP A 90 14.91 -49.85 27.99
N ASP A 91 15.07 -49.30 29.20
CA ASP A 91 15.13 -50.08 30.43
C ASP A 91 13.76 -50.18 31.14
N ASP A 92 13.35 -51.42 31.45
CA ASP A 92 12.04 -51.84 32.00
C ASP A 92 11.74 -51.38 33.45
N ASP A 93 12.64 -50.67 34.13
CA ASP A 93 12.53 -50.39 35.58
C ASP A 93 12.71 -48.92 36.00
N ASP A 94 12.81 -47.97 35.06
CA ASP A 94 13.23 -46.58 35.37
C ASP A 94 12.07 -45.55 35.50
N CYS A 95 10.86 -46.01 35.85
CA CYS A 95 9.81 -45.08 36.30
C CYS A 95 10.06 -44.56 37.74
N ASP A 96 11.07 -45.11 38.44
CA ASP A 96 11.42 -44.83 39.83
C ASP A 96 12.65 -43.90 39.92
N GLY A 97 12.51 -42.62 39.53
CA GLY A 97 13.51 -41.61 39.89
C GLY A 97 13.83 -40.55 38.84
N ILE A 98 13.41 -40.75 37.58
CA ILE A 98 13.25 -39.67 36.62
C ILE A 98 11.78 -39.26 36.71
N PRO A 99 11.43 -38.03 37.10
CA PRO A 99 10.05 -37.60 37.01
C PRO A 99 9.68 -37.59 35.52
N ASN A 100 9.06 -38.66 35.04
CA ASN A 100 8.43 -38.71 33.71
C ASN A 100 7.27 -37.73 33.58
N ALA A 101 7.03 -36.95 34.62
CA ALA A 101 6.41 -35.66 34.51
C ALA A 101 7.06 -34.72 35.52
N LEU A 102 7.48 -33.56 35.04
CA LEU A 102 7.75 -32.45 35.94
C LEU A 102 6.41 -32.07 36.55
N ASP A 103 6.22 -32.45 37.81
CA ASP A 103 4.97 -32.39 38.57
C ASP A 103 4.13 -31.18 38.14
N VAL A 104 2.98 -31.45 37.52
CA VAL A 104 2.00 -30.43 37.17
C VAL A 104 1.40 -29.98 38.49
N CYS A 105 2.11 -29.05 39.11
CA CYS A 105 1.64 -28.25 40.23
C CYS A 105 1.37 -29.08 41.51
N PRO A 106 2.39 -29.43 42.30
CA PRO A 106 2.16 -30.01 43.62
C PRO A 106 1.30 -29.04 44.45
N LEU A 107 0.06 -29.46 44.70
CA LEU A 107 -0.92 -28.92 45.64
C LEU A 107 -0.73 -27.42 46.02
N GLY A 108 -0.96 -26.52 45.06
CA GLY A 108 -1.14 -25.08 45.31
C GLY A 108 -0.03 -24.13 44.83
N GLY A 109 0.99 -24.61 44.09
CA GLY A 109 2.16 -23.81 43.71
C GLY A 109 2.24 -23.26 42.27
N CYS A 110 1.24 -23.50 41.42
CA CYS A 110 1.23 -22.95 40.06
C CYS A 110 0.35 -21.73 39.94
N GLY A 111 0.78 -20.78 39.11
CA GLY A 111 -0.15 -19.80 38.57
C GLY A 111 -0.61 -20.18 37.18
N VAL A 112 -1.78 -19.67 36.86
CA VAL A 112 -2.43 -19.88 35.58
C VAL A 112 -2.03 -18.73 34.66
N VAL A 113 -1.40 -19.04 33.54
CA VAL A 113 -1.13 -18.09 32.46
C VAL A 113 -2.17 -18.29 31.37
N THR A 114 -2.97 -17.27 31.07
CA THR A 114 -4.02 -17.33 30.04
C THR A 114 -3.85 -16.24 29.01
N GLY A 115 -4.27 -16.53 27.80
CA GLY A 115 -4.30 -15.55 26.72
C GLY A 115 -5.14 -16.01 25.56
N ILE A 116 -5.06 -15.28 24.46
CA ILE A 116 -5.76 -15.54 23.22
C ILE A 116 -4.77 -15.51 22.05
N VAL A 117 -5.00 -16.39 21.07
CA VAL A 117 -4.41 -16.30 19.73
C VAL A 117 -5.53 -16.11 18.74
N TYR A 118 -5.40 -15.16 17.83
CA TYR A 118 -6.44 -14.88 16.84
C TYR A 118 -5.82 -14.52 15.49
N GLY A 119 -6.59 -14.79 14.44
CA GLY A 119 -6.32 -14.34 13.08
C GLY A 119 -6.70 -12.86 12.97
N ASP A 120 -5.71 -12.04 12.69
CA ASP A 120 -5.78 -10.60 12.49
C ASP A 120 -6.29 -10.31 11.09
N SER A 121 -7.57 -9.94 11.00
CA SER A 121 -8.29 -9.89 9.72
C SER A 121 -8.17 -8.54 9.01
N ASP A 122 -7.87 -7.46 9.74
CA ASP A 122 -7.60 -6.14 9.19
C ASP A 122 -6.10 -5.78 9.21
N GLU A 123 -5.25 -6.73 9.63
CA GLU A 123 -3.78 -6.66 9.64
C GLU A 123 -3.24 -5.48 10.46
N ASP A 124 -4.01 -5.00 11.44
CA ASP A 124 -3.66 -3.83 12.26
C ASP A 124 -2.83 -4.20 13.51
N CYS A 125 -2.55 -5.49 13.70
CA CYS A 125 -1.79 -6.07 14.79
C CYS A 125 -2.39 -5.83 16.18
N SER A 126 -3.69 -5.52 16.26
CA SER A 126 -4.46 -5.28 17.48
C SER A 126 -5.63 -6.27 17.59
N PHE A 127 -6.35 -6.31 18.71
CA PHE A 127 -7.50 -7.22 18.85
C PHE A 127 -8.78 -6.44 18.62
N GLY A 128 -9.40 -6.67 17.47
CA GLY A 128 -10.60 -6.01 17.00
C GLY A 128 -11.85 -6.88 17.04
N ILE A 129 -12.98 -6.26 16.69
CA ILE A 129 -14.28 -6.94 16.54
C ILE A 129 -14.31 -7.89 15.34
N ASN A 130 -13.39 -7.72 14.40
CA ASN A 130 -13.30 -8.51 13.17
C ASN A 130 -12.42 -9.77 13.34
N ASP A 131 -11.68 -9.86 14.44
CA ASP A 131 -10.73 -10.93 14.64
C ASP A 131 -11.37 -12.20 15.15
N THR A 132 -10.85 -13.33 14.67
CA THR A 132 -11.36 -14.64 15.02
C THR A 132 -10.30 -15.43 15.75
N GLY A 133 -10.64 -15.96 16.93
CA GLY A 133 -9.75 -16.83 17.69
C GLY A 133 -9.30 -18.05 16.88
N THR A 134 -8.00 -18.28 16.83
CA THR A 134 -7.40 -19.37 16.05
C THR A 134 -7.28 -20.61 16.91
N ARG A 135 -7.98 -21.68 16.52
CA ARG A 135 -7.98 -22.98 17.22
C ARG A 135 -6.70 -23.77 16.97
N ASP A 136 -6.38 -24.67 17.91
CA ASP A 136 -5.31 -25.66 17.74
C ASP A 136 -3.91 -25.06 17.51
N VAL A 137 -3.68 -23.79 17.89
CA VAL A 137 -2.38 -23.13 17.85
C VAL A 137 -1.57 -23.52 19.07
N MET A 138 -0.32 -23.94 18.85
CA MET A 138 0.59 -24.33 19.92
C MET A 138 1.28 -23.10 20.53
N VAL A 139 1.12 -22.96 21.85
CA VAL A 139 1.80 -21.97 22.68
C VAL A 139 2.89 -22.68 23.48
N ARG A 140 4.11 -22.15 23.48
CA ARG A 140 5.27 -22.64 24.24
C ARG A 140 5.54 -21.70 25.41
N ALA A 141 5.89 -22.25 26.56
CA ALA A 141 6.47 -21.54 27.68
C ALA A 141 7.83 -22.16 28.04
N GLU A 142 8.85 -21.32 28.21
CA GLU A 142 10.20 -21.73 28.55
C GLU A 142 10.64 -21.07 29.85
N LYS A 143 11.05 -21.87 30.84
CA LYS A 143 11.46 -21.36 32.14
C LYS A 143 12.86 -20.79 32.06
N GLN A 144 13.03 -19.50 32.34
CA GLN A 144 14.30 -18.78 32.12
C GLN A 144 15.51 -19.41 32.84
N VAL A 145 15.28 -20.00 34.02
CA VAL A 145 16.37 -20.52 34.87
C VAL A 145 16.82 -21.93 34.53
N THR A 146 15.92 -22.77 33.99
CA THR A 146 16.20 -24.20 33.75
C THR A 146 16.06 -24.61 32.29
N GLY A 147 15.55 -23.74 31.41
CA GLY A 147 15.19 -24.08 30.03
C GLY A 147 14.03 -25.07 29.94
N GLU A 148 13.30 -25.26 31.04
CA GLU A 148 12.18 -26.20 31.12
C GLU A 148 11.05 -25.75 30.20
N LEU A 149 10.58 -26.65 29.33
CA LEU A 149 9.53 -26.36 28.35
C LEU A 149 8.16 -26.85 28.83
N ARG A 150 7.14 -26.06 28.52
CA ARG A 150 5.72 -26.37 28.63
C ARG A 150 4.98 -25.92 27.39
N TYR A 151 3.88 -26.59 27.11
CA TYR A 151 3.09 -26.32 25.92
C TYR A 151 1.61 -26.27 26.24
N GLY A 152 0.87 -25.50 25.47
CA GLY A 152 -0.58 -25.40 25.52
C GLY A 152 -1.13 -25.25 24.12
N PHE A 153 -2.44 -25.45 23.99
CA PHE A 153 -3.15 -25.22 22.75
C PHE A 153 -4.31 -24.27 22.97
N THR A 154 -4.60 -23.51 21.94
CA THR A 154 -5.79 -22.67 21.91
C THR A 154 -7.05 -23.51 21.66
N ASP A 155 -8.13 -23.13 22.35
CA ASP A 155 -9.46 -23.71 22.10
C ASP A 155 -10.12 -23.11 20.84
N LYS A 156 -11.38 -23.48 20.57
CA LYS A 156 -12.13 -23.00 19.40
C LYS A 156 -12.24 -21.46 19.34
N LEU A 157 -12.14 -20.78 20.48
CA LEU A 157 -12.22 -19.33 20.58
C LEU A 157 -10.83 -18.67 20.63
N GLY A 158 -9.76 -19.42 20.33
CA GLY A 158 -8.40 -18.92 20.40
C GLY A 158 -7.81 -18.86 21.81
N GLY A 159 -8.58 -19.21 22.85
CA GLY A 159 -8.14 -19.08 24.22
C GLY A 159 -7.18 -20.20 24.64
N PHE A 160 -6.00 -19.85 25.17
CA PHE A 160 -5.07 -20.81 25.76
C PHE A 160 -4.98 -20.65 27.28
N ARG A 161 -4.55 -21.73 27.93
CA ARG A 161 -4.25 -21.78 29.36
C ARG A 161 -3.01 -22.63 29.56
N LEU A 162 -2.07 -22.10 30.34
CA LEU A 162 -0.85 -22.79 30.78
C LEU A 162 -0.84 -22.80 32.31
N ASP A 163 -0.78 -23.98 32.91
CA ASP A 163 -0.60 -24.13 34.35
C ASP A 163 0.90 -24.28 34.63
N LEU A 164 1.54 -23.18 35.08
CA LEU A 164 3.00 -23.10 35.20
C LEU A 164 3.44 -23.02 36.66
N PRO A 165 4.46 -23.80 37.07
CA PRO A 165 5.08 -23.64 38.39
C PRO A 165 5.59 -22.22 38.62
N ALA A 166 5.56 -21.78 39.88
CA ALA A 166 6.10 -20.47 40.28
C ALA A 166 7.51 -20.23 39.70
N GLY A 167 7.70 -19.04 39.12
CA GLY A 167 8.94 -18.66 38.45
C GLY A 167 8.68 -17.76 37.25
N TYR A 168 9.77 -17.36 36.59
CA TYR A 168 9.74 -16.56 35.37
C TYR A 168 9.80 -17.46 34.14
N TRP A 169 8.90 -17.20 33.20
CA TRP A 169 8.71 -17.95 31.97
C TRP A 169 8.62 -17.01 30.78
N ASP A 170 9.21 -17.42 29.66
CA ASP A 170 9.04 -16.76 28.37
C ASP A 170 8.00 -17.53 27.56
N VAL A 171 6.90 -16.88 27.22
CA VAL A 171 5.77 -17.46 26.50
C VAL A 171 5.76 -16.95 25.06
N SER A 172 5.73 -17.85 24.09
CA SER A 172 5.71 -17.55 22.66
C SER A 172 4.84 -18.55 21.89
N LEU A 173 4.53 -18.26 20.63
CA LEU A 173 3.99 -19.29 19.73
C LEU A 173 5.10 -20.20 19.20
N VAL A 174 4.73 -21.42 18.80
CA VAL A 174 5.61 -22.31 18.05
C VAL A 174 5.38 -22.07 16.57
N ASP A 175 6.39 -21.52 15.91
CA ASP A 175 6.35 -21.16 14.50
C ASP A 175 6.22 -22.42 13.64
N SER A 176 5.05 -22.60 13.03
CA SER A 176 4.71 -23.78 12.21
C SER A 176 3.71 -23.46 11.10
N PHE A 177 3.60 -22.18 10.76
CA PHE A 177 2.60 -21.68 9.83
C PHE A 177 3.25 -21.46 8.46
N ASN A 178 2.74 -22.16 7.44
CA ASN A 178 3.22 -21.98 6.06
C ASN A 178 2.47 -20.85 5.32
N VAL A 179 1.44 -20.27 5.94
CA VAL A 179 0.50 -19.30 5.35
C VAL A 179 0.16 -18.13 6.29
N GLU A 180 0.49 -18.24 7.57
CA GLU A 180 0.25 -17.21 8.59
C GLU A 180 1.58 -16.85 9.25
N GLU A 181 1.70 -15.66 9.80
CA GLU A 181 2.87 -15.21 10.54
C GLU A 181 2.48 -14.44 11.79
N ILE A 182 3.39 -14.39 12.77
CA ILE A 182 3.15 -13.66 14.01
C ILE A 182 3.35 -12.17 13.77
N CYS A 183 2.36 -11.34 14.10
CA CYS A 183 2.54 -9.90 14.02
C CYS A 183 3.69 -9.44 14.93
N ASN A 184 4.58 -8.61 14.38
CA ASN A 184 5.78 -8.12 15.08
C ASN A 184 6.68 -9.26 15.61
N ALA A 185 6.89 -10.32 14.80
CA ALA A 185 7.76 -11.43 15.16
C ALA A 185 9.22 -10.98 15.44
N PRO A 186 9.92 -11.58 16.44
CA PRO A 186 9.42 -12.58 17.40
C PRO A 186 8.62 -11.94 18.54
N LYS A 187 7.41 -12.43 18.79
CA LYS A 187 6.59 -11.99 19.93
C LYS A 187 6.77 -12.91 21.14
N ILE A 188 7.38 -12.40 22.20
CA ILE A 188 7.69 -13.14 23.44
C ILE A 188 7.17 -12.37 24.65
N TYR A 189 6.41 -13.04 25.53
CA TYR A 189 5.95 -12.51 26.80
C TYR A 189 6.72 -13.11 27.97
N THR A 190 7.47 -12.30 28.70
CA THR A 190 8.05 -12.71 29.99
C THR A 190 7.01 -12.55 31.09
N VAL A 191 6.61 -13.66 31.71
CA VAL A 191 5.57 -13.70 32.77
C VAL A 191 6.13 -14.29 34.05
N ASN A 192 5.65 -13.78 35.19
CA ASN A 192 5.85 -14.43 36.47
C ASN A 192 4.63 -15.28 36.79
N ALA A 193 4.80 -16.61 36.79
CA ALA A 193 3.72 -17.53 37.08
C ALA A 193 3.28 -17.48 38.56
N LEU A 194 3.96 -16.76 39.46
CA LEU A 194 3.50 -16.61 40.84
C LEU A 194 2.27 -15.68 40.91
N GLY A 195 1.08 -16.27 41.10
CA GLY A 195 -0.19 -15.53 41.20
C GLY A 195 -1.05 -15.50 39.94
N GLY A 196 -0.56 -16.10 38.85
CA GLY A 196 -1.23 -16.13 37.55
C GLY A 196 -1.03 -14.87 36.72
N THR A 197 -1.19 -14.99 35.41
CA THR A 197 -1.08 -13.89 34.44
C THR A 197 -2.17 -14.08 33.39
N ALA A 198 -2.91 -13.03 33.06
CA ALA A 198 -3.98 -13.08 32.07
C ALA A 198 -3.80 -11.98 31.02
N GLY A 199 -4.41 -12.17 29.85
CA GLY A 199 -4.42 -11.17 28.78
C GLY A 199 -3.17 -11.19 27.90
N LEU A 200 -2.50 -12.33 27.75
CA LEU A 200 -1.51 -12.48 26.68
C LEU A 200 -2.24 -12.54 25.34
N GLU A 201 -1.73 -11.84 24.34
CA GLU A 201 -2.38 -11.72 23.03
C GLU A 201 -1.37 -12.01 21.93
N PHE A 202 -1.64 -13.01 21.10
CA PHE A 202 -0.86 -13.28 19.89
C PHE A 202 -1.72 -13.11 18.65
N GLN A 203 -1.21 -12.35 17.70
CA GLN A 203 -1.86 -12.07 16.43
C GLN A 203 -1.18 -12.87 15.33
N LEU A 204 -1.99 -13.51 14.52
CA LEU A 204 -1.56 -14.17 13.30
C LEU A 204 -2.13 -13.40 12.12
N LYS A 205 -1.27 -12.82 11.28
CA LYS A 205 -1.68 -12.25 9.98
C LYS A 205 -1.30 -13.19 8.85
N SER A 206 -1.79 -12.94 7.64
CA SER A 206 -1.36 -13.71 6.48
C SER A 206 0.13 -13.47 6.23
N ALA A 207 0.92 -14.54 6.10
CA ALA A 207 2.33 -14.44 5.70
C ALA A 207 2.49 -14.02 4.22
N CYS A 208 1.37 -14.05 3.50
CA CYS A 208 1.19 -13.74 2.09
C CYS A 208 0.15 -12.62 1.97
N SER A 209 0.54 -11.39 2.29
CA SER A 209 -0.33 -10.21 2.17
C SER A 209 0.36 -9.07 1.45
N GLY A 210 -0.45 -8.19 0.89
CA GLY A 210 0.00 -6.92 0.34
C GLY A 210 -1.16 -6.14 -0.27
N THR A 211 -0.86 -4.95 -0.74
CA THR A 211 -1.87 -4.01 -1.23
C THR A 211 -1.52 -3.51 -2.61
N LEU A 212 -2.56 -3.27 -3.40
CA LEU A 212 -2.48 -2.60 -4.69
C LEU A 212 -3.30 -1.32 -4.60
N THR A 213 -2.65 -0.18 -4.79
CA THR A 213 -3.31 1.13 -4.85
C THR A 213 -3.03 1.79 -6.18
N MET A 214 -3.98 2.57 -6.68
CA MET A 214 -3.77 3.40 -7.87
C MET A 214 -3.87 4.88 -7.49
N THR A 215 -3.10 5.72 -8.16
CA THR A 215 -3.21 7.17 -8.13
C THR A 215 -3.25 7.70 -9.56
N SER A 216 -4.10 8.70 -9.81
CA SER A 216 -4.05 9.47 -11.05
C SER A 216 -3.00 10.57 -10.90
N ALA A 217 -1.90 10.49 -11.65
CA ALA A 217 -0.87 11.54 -11.61
C ALA A 217 -1.20 12.73 -12.55
N GLY A 218 -2.40 12.75 -13.15
CA GLY A 218 -2.92 13.85 -13.94
C GLY A 218 -2.48 13.85 -15.41
N ALA A 219 -2.75 14.98 -16.10
CA ALA A 219 -2.37 15.19 -17.49
C ALA A 219 -0.86 15.44 -17.62
N ILE A 220 -0.23 14.80 -18.60
CA ILE A 220 1.24 14.78 -18.74
C ILE A 220 1.77 15.60 -19.92
N ASN A 221 0.94 15.80 -20.95
CA ASN A 221 1.20 16.67 -22.09
C ASN A 221 -0.04 16.76 -22.99
N GLY A 222 -0.29 17.94 -23.56
CA GLY A 222 -1.08 18.06 -24.80
C GLY A 222 -2.58 18.27 -24.68
N THR A 223 -3.12 18.70 -23.54
CA THR A 223 -4.50 19.23 -23.54
C THR A 223 -4.57 20.36 -22.56
N GLU A 224 -4.68 21.54 -23.13
CA GLU A 224 -4.78 22.79 -22.40
C GLU A 224 -6.26 23.13 -22.20
N CYS A 225 -6.64 23.45 -20.97
CA CYS A 225 -7.80 24.30 -20.72
C CYS A 225 -7.35 25.77 -20.78
N ASN A 226 -6.94 26.26 -21.95
CA ASN A 226 -6.26 27.56 -22.12
C ASN A 226 -4.97 27.66 -21.28
N GLY A 227 -3.98 26.80 -21.53
CA GLY A 227 -2.72 26.73 -20.78
C GLY A 227 -2.75 26.03 -19.41
N LEU A 228 -3.90 25.49 -18.96
CA LEU A 228 -4.03 24.80 -17.66
C LEU A 228 -4.04 23.27 -17.78
N PRO A 229 -3.52 22.54 -16.78
CA PRO A 229 -3.70 21.08 -16.69
C PRO A 229 -5.15 20.73 -16.35
N TYR A 230 -5.68 19.66 -16.95
CA TYR A 230 -6.98 19.12 -16.59
C TYR A 230 -6.92 18.33 -15.29
N LEU A 231 -7.98 18.42 -14.47
CA LEU A 231 -8.15 17.64 -13.24
C LEU A 231 -8.77 16.24 -13.49
N THR A 232 -9.28 15.99 -14.70
CA THR A 232 -9.86 14.69 -15.11
C THR A 232 -9.43 14.32 -16.55
N PRO A 233 -9.42 13.02 -16.94
CA PRO A 233 -9.03 12.60 -18.29
C PRO A 233 -9.90 13.20 -19.39
N CYS A 234 -9.27 13.89 -20.35
CA CYS A 234 -9.94 14.60 -21.44
C CYS A 234 -9.55 14.06 -22.82
N PRO A 235 -10.49 13.92 -23.78
CA PRO A 235 -10.17 13.53 -25.14
C PRO A 235 -9.08 14.38 -25.78
N GLY A 236 -8.12 13.72 -26.43
CA GLY A 236 -6.95 14.34 -27.05
C GLY A 236 -5.72 14.44 -26.13
N GLY A 237 -5.88 14.13 -24.85
CA GLY A 237 -4.80 14.19 -23.86
C GLY A 237 -4.10 12.91 -23.54
N VAL A 238 -2.91 13.04 -22.98
CA VAL A 238 -2.21 11.95 -22.30
C VAL A 238 -2.49 12.04 -20.80
N TRP A 239 -2.98 10.95 -20.23
CA TRP A 239 -3.30 10.80 -18.82
C TRP A 239 -2.44 9.73 -18.18
N ARG A 240 -2.12 9.89 -16.90
CA ARG A 240 -1.19 9.01 -16.18
C ARG A 240 -1.83 8.32 -15.00
N TYR A 241 -1.67 7.00 -14.94
CA TYR A 241 -2.07 6.16 -13.82
C TYR A 241 -0.85 5.50 -13.20
N CYS A 242 -0.67 5.66 -11.90
CA CYS A 242 0.44 5.05 -11.15
C CYS A 242 -0.12 4.03 -10.16
N PHE A 243 0.29 2.77 -10.31
CA PHE A 243 -0.04 1.69 -9.39
C PHE A 243 1.12 1.47 -8.43
N THR A 244 0.83 1.44 -7.14
CA THR A 244 1.79 1.11 -6.10
C THR A 244 1.40 -0.23 -5.48
N ILE A 245 2.34 -1.16 -5.51
CA ILE A 245 2.29 -2.48 -4.88
C ILE A 245 3.09 -2.37 -3.59
N VAL A 246 2.52 -2.81 -2.46
CA VAL A 246 3.22 -2.90 -1.18
C VAL A 246 3.17 -4.33 -0.70
N HIS A 247 4.32 -4.91 -0.39
CA HIS A 247 4.44 -6.23 0.19
C HIS A 247 4.24 -6.15 1.72
N GLY A 248 3.20 -6.81 2.22
CA GLY A 248 2.78 -6.76 3.62
C GLY A 248 3.17 -7.99 4.46
N GLY A 249 3.60 -9.08 3.82
CA GLY A 249 3.95 -10.35 4.48
C GLY A 249 5.43 -10.52 4.78
N SER A 250 5.83 -11.70 5.28
CA SER A 250 7.25 -12.09 5.41
C SER A 250 7.72 -13.09 4.35
N VAL A 251 6.81 -13.68 3.57
CA VAL A 251 7.17 -14.59 2.47
C VAL A 251 7.51 -13.78 1.23
N PRO A 252 8.77 -13.80 0.75
CA PRO A 252 9.16 -13.04 -0.43
C PRO A 252 8.37 -13.50 -1.66
N TRP A 253 7.87 -12.55 -2.44
CA TRP A 253 7.14 -12.86 -3.67
C TRP A 253 8.07 -13.09 -4.86
N LYS A 254 7.69 -14.03 -5.72
CA LYS A 254 8.34 -14.34 -7.00
C LYS A 254 7.28 -14.50 -8.10
N GLU A 255 7.70 -14.43 -9.37
CA GLU A 255 6.81 -14.64 -10.53
C GLU A 255 5.55 -13.77 -10.45
N ILE A 256 5.74 -12.45 -10.32
CA ILE A 256 4.64 -11.52 -10.10
C ILE A 256 4.09 -11.11 -11.47
N ASP A 257 2.88 -11.58 -11.77
CA ASP A 257 2.14 -11.22 -12.97
C ASP A 257 1.28 -9.98 -12.67
N PHE A 258 1.51 -8.90 -13.40
CA PHE A 258 0.75 -7.66 -13.30
C PHE A 258 0.02 -7.38 -14.62
N THR A 259 -1.27 -7.09 -14.55
CA THR A 259 -2.06 -6.72 -15.72
C THR A 259 -2.72 -5.37 -15.49
N PHE A 260 -2.50 -4.44 -16.43
CA PHE A 260 -3.22 -3.18 -16.50
C PHE A 260 -4.21 -3.22 -17.66
N THR A 261 -5.50 -3.05 -17.36
CA THR A 261 -6.53 -2.99 -18.40
C THR A 261 -6.77 -1.54 -18.83
N VAL A 262 -6.42 -1.23 -20.08
CA VAL A 262 -6.70 0.08 -20.67
C VAL A 262 -8.21 0.25 -20.83
N PRO A 263 -8.83 1.31 -20.27
CA PRO A 263 -10.26 1.56 -20.41
C PRO A 263 -10.70 1.70 -21.86
N THR A 264 -11.96 1.32 -22.16
CA THR A 264 -12.56 1.56 -23.48
C THR A 264 -12.49 3.05 -23.80
N GLY A 265 -11.99 3.42 -24.97
CA GLY A 265 -11.85 4.83 -25.37
C GLY A 265 -10.49 5.45 -25.00
N MET A 266 -9.60 4.73 -24.33
CA MET A 266 -8.19 5.08 -24.15
C MET A 266 -7.30 4.12 -24.96
N THR A 267 -6.09 4.56 -25.28
CA THR A 267 -5.05 3.73 -25.92
C THR A 267 -3.76 3.86 -25.13
N PHE A 268 -3.06 2.76 -24.93
CA PHE A 268 -1.75 2.79 -24.30
C PHE A 268 -0.78 3.68 -25.06
N PHE A 269 0.01 4.46 -24.32
CA PHE A 269 1.02 5.36 -24.88
C PHE A 269 2.43 4.98 -24.44
N ASN A 270 2.66 4.94 -23.12
CA ASN A 270 3.97 4.64 -22.56
C ASN A 270 3.84 4.09 -21.14
N TYR A 271 4.92 3.54 -20.61
CA TYR A 271 5.03 3.20 -19.19
C TYR A 271 6.41 3.61 -18.69
N TYR A 272 6.53 3.80 -17.38
CA TYR A 272 7.80 4.04 -16.74
C TYR A 272 7.73 3.64 -15.28
N GLU A 273 8.90 3.37 -14.72
CA GLU A 273 9.08 2.98 -13.33
C GLU A 273 9.64 4.17 -12.54
N PRO A 274 8.88 4.76 -11.60
CA PRO A 274 9.38 5.92 -10.89
C PRO A 274 10.28 5.53 -9.72
N GLN A 275 9.98 4.49 -8.91
CA GLN A 275 10.64 4.23 -7.62
C GLN A 275 10.45 2.77 -7.11
N GLY A 276 11.51 2.16 -6.60
CA GLY A 276 11.56 0.87 -5.89
C GLY A 276 13.00 0.48 -5.48
N PRO A 277 13.22 -0.44 -4.52
CA PRO A 277 14.57 -0.87 -4.16
C PRO A 277 15.23 -1.59 -5.35
N ASN A 278 16.35 -1.03 -5.85
CA ASN A 278 17.11 -1.51 -7.02
C ASN A 278 16.38 -1.53 -8.39
N GLY A 279 15.18 -0.93 -8.46
CA GLY A 279 14.27 -1.05 -9.60
C GLY A 279 13.59 -2.43 -9.60
N CYS A 280 12.26 -2.48 -9.61
CA CYS A 280 11.47 -3.70 -9.44
C CYS A 280 11.56 -4.69 -10.62
N GLY A 281 12.42 -4.45 -11.62
CA GLY A 281 12.74 -5.43 -12.67
C GLY A 281 11.56 -5.75 -13.59
N PHE A 282 11.08 -4.74 -14.31
CA PHE A 282 9.91 -4.83 -15.19
C PHE A 282 10.20 -5.44 -16.55
N ASN A 283 9.32 -6.33 -17.02
CA ASN A 283 9.28 -6.78 -18.41
C ASN A 283 7.85 -6.75 -18.96
N VAL A 284 7.64 -6.01 -20.05
CA VAL A 284 6.33 -5.97 -20.72
C VAL A 284 6.20 -7.21 -21.60
N VAL A 285 5.25 -8.08 -21.25
CA VAL A 285 4.98 -9.32 -21.97
C VAL A 285 4.09 -9.04 -23.18
N SER A 286 3.10 -8.16 -23.03
CA SER A 286 2.22 -7.74 -24.12
C SER A 286 1.72 -6.30 -23.94
N SER A 287 1.72 -5.52 -25.03
CA SER A 287 1.21 -4.13 -25.05
C SER A 287 0.33 -3.88 -26.28
N PRO A 288 -0.86 -4.49 -26.37
CA PRO A 288 -1.76 -4.23 -27.47
C PRO A 288 -2.25 -2.77 -27.42
N PRO A 289 -2.49 -2.12 -28.59
CA PRO A 289 -3.00 -0.74 -28.63
C PRO A 289 -4.35 -0.55 -27.92
N ALA A 290 -5.14 -1.62 -27.84
CA ALA A 290 -6.39 -1.69 -27.08
C ALA A 290 -6.51 -3.08 -26.44
N GLY A 291 -6.90 -3.15 -25.16
CA GLY A 291 -6.98 -4.39 -24.38
C GLY A 291 -6.10 -4.37 -23.13
N PRO A 292 -6.01 -5.50 -22.41
CA PRO A 292 -5.12 -5.64 -21.27
C PRO A 292 -3.66 -5.59 -21.71
N ILE A 293 -2.86 -4.84 -20.96
CA ILE A 293 -1.40 -4.83 -21.02
C ILE A 293 -0.93 -5.79 -19.95
N GLU A 294 -0.20 -6.83 -20.36
CA GLU A 294 0.35 -7.82 -19.45
C GLU A 294 1.83 -7.54 -19.23
N ILE A 295 2.20 -7.53 -17.96
CA ILE A 295 3.54 -7.22 -17.47
C ILE A 295 3.94 -8.28 -16.47
N GLU A 296 5.19 -8.68 -16.53
CA GLU A 296 5.81 -9.58 -15.57
C GLU A 296 6.83 -8.77 -14.77
N LEU A 297 6.75 -8.86 -13.44
CA LEU A 297 7.72 -8.29 -12.51
C LEU A 297 8.62 -9.42 -11.99
N ASP A 298 9.94 -9.17 -12.00
CA ASP A 298 10.98 -10.17 -11.71
C ASP A 298 10.95 -11.44 -12.62
N PRO A 299 11.01 -11.27 -13.96
CA PRO A 299 10.92 -12.38 -14.91
C PRO A 299 12.10 -13.37 -14.89
N GLN A 300 13.13 -13.14 -14.06
CA GLN A 300 14.32 -14.01 -13.98
C GLN A 300 14.63 -14.54 -12.57
N GLY A 301 13.82 -14.24 -11.56
CA GLY A 301 14.00 -14.74 -10.19
C GLY A 301 15.38 -14.41 -9.59
N ALA A 302 16.01 -13.35 -10.09
CA ALA A 302 17.38 -12.99 -9.79
C ALA A 302 17.38 -11.73 -8.90
N SER A 303 17.46 -11.94 -7.60
CA SER A 303 17.75 -10.95 -6.55
C SER A 303 16.75 -9.80 -6.31
N ASN A 304 15.64 -9.71 -7.04
CA ASN A 304 14.64 -8.64 -6.90
C ASN A 304 13.30 -9.13 -6.34
N ALA A 305 13.32 -10.14 -5.48
CA ALA A 305 12.12 -10.51 -4.73
C ALA A 305 11.64 -9.27 -3.94
N LEU A 306 10.34 -8.99 -3.97
CA LEU A 306 9.77 -8.01 -3.06
C LEU A 306 9.78 -8.62 -1.67
N ASP A 307 10.62 -8.07 -0.78
CA ASP A 307 10.71 -8.48 0.61
C ASP A 307 9.63 -7.76 1.44
N GLY A 308 9.38 -8.29 2.65
CA GLY A 308 8.42 -7.71 3.59
C GLY A 308 8.64 -6.23 3.86
N GLY A 309 7.66 -5.40 3.51
CA GLY A 309 7.69 -3.94 3.69
C GLY A 309 8.20 -3.17 2.48
N ASP A 310 8.65 -3.83 1.41
CA ASP A 310 9.03 -3.16 0.17
C ASP A 310 7.80 -2.64 -0.59
N ALA A 311 7.99 -1.54 -1.31
CA ALA A 311 6.99 -0.98 -2.20
C ALA A 311 7.56 -0.77 -3.61
N CYS A 312 6.73 -1.04 -4.60
CA CYS A 312 7.06 -0.87 -6.01
C CYS A 312 5.98 -0.05 -6.71
N THR A 313 6.37 0.96 -7.49
CA THR A 313 5.42 1.78 -8.26
C THR A 313 5.64 1.65 -9.77
N VAL A 314 4.55 1.49 -10.51
CA VAL A 314 4.49 1.40 -11.97
C VAL A 314 3.56 2.47 -12.50
N CYS A 315 3.99 3.27 -13.47
CA CYS A 315 3.14 4.27 -14.07
C CYS A 315 2.88 4.01 -15.55
N PHE A 316 1.65 4.25 -15.97
CA PHE A 316 1.14 4.06 -17.31
C PHE A 316 0.59 5.38 -17.84
N ASP A 317 1.05 5.73 -19.03
CA ASP A 317 0.56 6.85 -19.80
C ASP A 317 -0.40 6.31 -20.85
N VAL A 318 -1.60 6.88 -20.92
CA VAL A 318 -2.63 6.52 -21.89
C VAL A 318 -3.12 7.75 -22.63
N VAL A 319 -3.35 7.62 -23.93
CA VAL A 319 -4.02 8.65 -24.73
C VAL A 319 -5.53 8.46 -24.61
N VAL A 320 -6.24 9.53 -24.29
CA VAL A 320 -7.70 9.56 -24.18
C VAL A 320 -8.29 9.86 -25.56
N ASN A 321 -8.97 8.91 -26.17
CA ASN A 321 -9.54 9.06 -27.51
C ASN A 321 -11.02 9.48 -27.50
N SER A 322 -11.83 8.93 -26.58
CA SER A 322 -13.28 9.18 -26.55
C SER A 322 -13.94 8.77 -25.24
N ILE A 323 -14.81 9.60 -24.68
CA ILE A 323 -15.46 9.36 -23.38
C ILE A 323 -16.54 8.27 -23.46
N PRO A 324 -16.48 7.20 -22.65
CA PRO A 324 -17.52 6.20 -22.54
C PRO A 324 -18.73 6.74 -21.76
N PRO A 325 -19.95 6.29 -22.09
CA PRO A 325 -21.10 6.51 -21.23
C PRO A 325 -20.87 5.92 -19.83
N GLY A 326 -20.81 6.77 -18.80
CA GLY A 326 -20.57 6.36 -17.42
C GLY A 326 -19.16 6.61 -16.89
N GLY A 327 -18.27 7.22 -17.70
CA GLY A 327 -16.91 7.55 -17.29
C GLY A 327 -15.91 6.45 -17.60
N TRP A 328 -14.76 6.52 -16.95
CA TRP A 328 -13.62 5.63 -17.20
C TRP A 328 -13.38 4.75 -15.98
N THR A 329 -12.92 3.52 -16.23
CA THR A 329 -12.61 2.58 -15.15
C THR A 329 -11.28 1.88 -15.45
N PRO A 330 -10.13 2.50 -15.13
CA PRO A 330 -8.85 1.78 -15.10
C PRO A 330 -8.93 0.63 -14.10
N ILE A 331 -8.35 -0.51 -14.48
CA ILE A 331 -8.27 -1.69 -13.62
C ILE A 331 -6.83 -2.17 -13.62
N GLY A 332 -6.25 -2.26 -12.43
CA GLY A 332 -5.00 -2.99 -12.18
C GLY A 332 -5.33 -4.31 -11.49
N THR A 333 -4.74 -5.39 -11.97
CA THR A 333 -4.78 -6.70 -11.31
C THR A 333 -3.36 -7.21 -11.16
N MET A 334 -3.07 -7.82 -10.03
CA MET A 334 -1.76 -8.41 -9.72
C MET A 334 -1.97 -9.81 -9.16
N SER A 335 -1.20 -10.77 -9.65
CA SER A 335 -1.04 -12.10 -9.06
C SER A 335 0.43 -12.28 -8.68
N ALA A 336 0.69 -12.76 -7.47
CA ALA A 336 2.04 -13.08 -7.01
C ALA A 336 2.06 -14.48 -6.39
N THR A 337 3.15 -15.21 -6.58
CA THR A 337 3.34 -16.54 -5.96
C THR A 337 4.56 -16.57 -5.04
N GLY A 338 4.53 -17.45 -4.05
CA GLY A 338 5.69 -17.68 -3.16
C GLY A 338 6.71 -18.65 -3.74
N PRO A 339 7.85 -18.83 -3.05
CA PRO A 339 8.90 -19.77 -3.47
C PRO A 339 8.42 -21.23 -3.50
N PRO A 340 9.07 -22.12 -4.29
CA PRO A 340 8.71 -23.53 -4.36
C PRO A 340 8.65 -24.20 -2.98
N GLY A 341 7.50 -24.79 -2.63
CA GLY A 341 7.25 -25.43 -1.33
C GLY A 341 6.41 -24.60 -0.35
N GLN A 342 6.20 -23.31 -0.63
CA GLN A 342 5.20 -22.47 0.04
C GLN A 342 4.00 -22.29 -0.89
N ASN A 343 2.82 -22.71 -0.44
CA ASN A 343 1.57 -22.50 -1.18
C ASN A 343 1.03 -21.09 -0.91
N CYS A 344 1.73 -20.09 -1.44
CA CYS A 344 1.46 -18.68 -1.26
C CYS A 344 0.99 -18.11 -2.60
N VAL A 345 -0.27 -17.67 -2.68
CA VAL A 345 -0.86 -17.04 -3.86
C VAL A 345 -1.59 -15.80 -3.40
N VAL A 346 -1.26 -14.65 -3.99
CA VAL A 346 -1.86 -13.36 -3.67
C VAL A 346 -2.43 -12.76 -4.94
N ASP A 347 -3.76 -12.59 -4.95
CA ASP A 347 -4.49 -11.93 -6.03
C ASP A 347 -5.03 -10.59 -5.54
N LEU A 348 -4.57 -9.49 -6.14
CA LEU A 348 -5.02 -8.14 -5.83
C LEU A 348 -5.69 -7.53 -7.06
N SER A 349 -6.72 -6.74 -6.82
CA SER A 349 -7.35 -5.93 -7.86
C SER A 349 -7.71 -4.58 -7.31
N TYR A 350 -7.45 -3.55 -8.10
CA TYR A 350 -7.88 -2.20 -7.84
C TYR A 350 -8.58 -1.65 -9.09
N ASN A 351 -9.72 -1.01 -8.86
CA ASN A 351 -10.41 -0.25 -9.89
C ASN A 351 -10.81 1.11 -9.31
N GLU A 352 -10.79 2.12 -10.16
CA GLU A 352 -11.24 3.46 -9.81
C GLU A 352 -12.16 3.95 -10.90
N THR A 353 -13.26 4.61 -10.52
CA THR A 353 -14.18 5.19 -11.50
C THR A 353 -13.95 6.68 -11.53
N GLU A 354 -13.48 7.18 -12.67
CA GLU A 354 -13.34 8.61 -12.91
C GLU A 354 -14.52 9.11 -13.74
N THR A 355 -15.30 10.01 -13.14
CA THR A 355 -16.39 10.70 -13.84
C THR A 355 -15.83 11.90 -14.57
N ASP A 356 -15.86 11.82 -15.89
CA ASP A 356 -15.40 12.88 -16.77
C ASP A 356 -16.21 14.17 -16.60
N SER A 357 -15.51 15.30 -16.47
CA SER A 357 -16.11 16.64 -16.56
C SER A 357 -15.27 17.62 -17.39
N CYS A 358 -14.13 17.18 -17.94
CA CYS A 358 -13.06 18.07 -18.40
C CYS A 358 -12.81 19.25 -17.43
N GLY A 359 -12.84 18.98 -16.12
CA GLY A 359 -12.76 20.00 -15.09
C GLY A 359 -11.41 20.70 -15.12
N CYS A 360 -11.43 22.03 -15.28
CA CYS A 360 -10.25 22.87 -15.12
C CYS A 360 -10.10 23.25 -13.64
N ASP A 361 -8.88 23.46 -13.15
CA ASP A 361 -8.68 23.94 -11.77
C ASP A 361 -9.35 25.32 -11.59
N PRO A 362 -10.33 25.46 -10.67
CA PRO A 362 -10.93 26.75 -10.38
C PRO A 362 -9.95 27.73 -9.71
N ASN A 363 -8.81 27.23 -9.19
CA ASN A 363 -7.71 28.00 -8.64
C ASN A 363 -6.67 28.27 -9.74
N ASP A 364 -6.80 29.40 -10.43
CA ASP A 364 -5.94 29.73 -11.56
C ASP A 364 -5.44 31.18 -11.53
N LYS A 365 -4.46 31.46 -12.37
CA LYS A 365 -3.93 32.79 -12.62
C LYS A 365 -4.13 33.18 -14.07
N LYS A 366 -4.59 34.41 -14.29
CA LYS A 366 -4.77 35.03 -15.61
C LYS A 366 -4.01 36.33 -15.72
N VAL A 367 -3.59 36.65 -16.94
CA VAL A 367 -2.93 37.91 -17.26
C VAL A 367 -3.66 38.64 -18.40
N ARG A 368 -3.62 39.97 -18.37
CA ARG A 368 -4.19 40.84 -19.39
C ARG A 368 -3.23 41.99 -19.73
N PRO A 369 -2.99 42.31 -21.01
CA PRO A 369 -3.44 41.57 -22.17
C PRO A 369 -2.82 40.16 -22.19
N GLU A 370 -3.63 39.21 -22.65
CA GLU A 370 -3.12 37.89 -23.01
C GLU A 370 -2.21 38.03 -24.22
N GLY A 371 -1.18 37.20 -24.29
CA GLY A 371 -0.31 37.15 -25.46
C GLY A 371 -1.02 36.62 -26.70
N CYS A 372 -0.51 36.97 -27.87
CA CYS A 372 -1.10 36.56 -29.16
C CYS A 372 -0.50 35.27 -29.76
N ASP A 373 0.46 34.64 -29.08
CA ASP A 373 1.12 33.41 -29.48
C ASP A 373 1.52 32.57 -28.25
N GLU A 374 2.07 31.38 -28.48
CA GLU A 374 2.47 30.42 -27.44
C GLU A 374 3.53 30.95 -26.47
N VAL A 375 4.31 31.97 -26.88
CA VAL A 375 5.31 32.61 -26.01
C VAL A 375 4.77 33.86 -25.32
N GLY A 376 3.47 34.14 -25.41
CA GLY A 376 2.86 35.24 -24.69
C GLY A 376 3.13 36.64 -25.30
N THR A 377 3.46 36.74 -26.58
CA THR A 377 3.84 38.02 -27.22
C THR A 377 2.77 39.10 -27.03
N TYR A 378 3.16 40.27 -26.53
CA TYR A 378 2.27 41.42 -26.36
C TYR A 378 3.03 42.74 -26.59
N PRO A 379 2.35 43.87 -26.87
CA PRO A 379 3.01 45.13 -27.29
C PRO A 379 3.82 45.84 -26.20
N GLY A 380 3.94 45.26 -25.00
CA GLY A 380 4.45 45.95 -23.82
C GLY A 380 3.39 46.80 -23.12
N GLY A 381 3.77 47.39 -21.98
CA GLY A 381 2.89 48.17 -21.12
C GLY A 381 2.32 47.37 -19.95
N ARG A 382 1.38 47.98 -19.23
CA ARG A 382 0.79 47.46 -18.00
C ARG A 382 0.17 46.07 -18.18
N LEU A 383 0.51 45.18 -17.25
CA LEU A 383 -0.08 43.85 -17.11
C LEU A 383 -1.07 43.84 -15.94
N GLY A 384 -2.23 43.25 -16.15
CA GLY A 384 -3.23 43.01 -15.12
C GLY A 384 -3.31 41.52 -14.80
N TYR A 385 -3.00 41.16 -13.57
CA TYR A 385 -3.09 39.79 -13.08
C TYR A 385 -4.39 39.57 -12.31
N THR A 386 -4.96 38.38 -12.46
CA THR A 386 -6.09 37.89 -11.66
C THR A 386 -5.76 36.52 -11.14
N VAL A 387 -5.73 36.34 -9.82
CA VAL A 387 -5.65 35.02 -9.18
C VAL A 387 -7.04 34.69 -8.67
N ARG A 388 -7.59 33.55 -9.08
CA ARG A 388 -8.88 33.01 -8.60
C ARG A 388 -8.60 31.88 -7.63
N PHE A 389 -9.50 31.72 -6.66
CA PHE A 389 -9.45 30.63 -5.70
C PHE A 389 -10.86 30.11 -5.43
N GLN A 390 -11.00 28.82 -5.19
CA GLN A 390 -12.24 28.18 -4.78
C GLN A 390 -11.95 27.09 -3.74
N ASN A 391 -12.66 27.13 -2.61
CA ASN A 391 -12.55 26.07 -1.61
C ASN A 391 -13.25 24.79 -2.10
N THR A 392 -12.48 23.84 -2.61
CA THR A 392 -12.94 22.53 -3.07
C THR A 392 -12.92 21.44 -1.98
N GLY A 393 -12.45 21.78 -0.77
CA GLY A 393 -12.42 20.87 0.37
C GLY A 393 -13.80 20.53 0.95
N GLU A 394 -13.83 19.66 1.95
CA GLU A 394 -15.09 19.17 2.55
C GLU A 394 -15.75 20.17 3.53
N GLY A 395 -14.98 21.11 4.08
CA GLY A 395 -15.44 22.05 5.10
C GLY A 395 -15.12 23.51 4.79
N PRO A 396 -15.66 24.48 5.55
CA PRO A 396 -15.32 25.89 5.37
C PRO A 396 -13.84 26.16 5.70
N ALA A 397 -13.15 26.85 4.80
CA ALA A 397 -11.79 27.32 5.03
C ALA A 397 -11.82 28.56 5.93
N LYS A 398 -11.12 28.52 7.05
CA LYS A 398 -11.09 29.63 8.03
C LYS A 398 -10.21 30.76 7.56
N ASP A 399 -9.05 30.43 7.02
CA ASP A 399 -8.03 31.35 6.58
C ASP A 399 -7.58 31.01 5.15
N ILE A 400 -7.27 32.04 4.36
CA ILE A 400 -6.62 31.87 3.05
C ILE A 400 -5.39 32.75 2.98
N SER A 401 -4.27 32.20 2.51
CA SER A 401 -3.07 32.97 2.17
C SER A 401 -2.73 32.79 0.69
N ILE A 402 -2.43 33.88 0.00
CA ILE A 402 -1.93 33.88 -1.37
C ILE A 402 -0.50 34.41 -1.34
N VAL A 403 0.41 33.64 -1.94
CA VAL A 403 1.83 33.96 -2.07
C VAL A 403 2.16 34.02 -3.55
N ASP A 404 2.71 35.13 -4.01
CA ASP A 404 2.82 35.45 -5.43
C ASP A 404 4.20 36.06 -5.71
N PRO A 405 5.21 35.23 -6.05
CA PRO A 405 6.54 35.69 -6.42
C PRO A 405 6.49 36.49 -7.73
N ILE A 406 6.75 37.79 -7.65
CA ILE A 406 6.69 38.66 -8.83
C ILE A 406 8.02 38.61 -9.59
N ASP A 407 7.93 38.49 -10.91
CA ASP A 407 9.08 38.51 -11.81
C ASP A 407 9.95 39.77 -11.57
N PRO A 408 11.29 39.62 -11.41
CA PRO A 408 12.19 40.75 -11.14
C PRO A 408 12.22 41.84 -12.21
N ASP A 409 11.78 41.54 -13.44
CA ASP A 409 11.70 42.51 -14.53
C ASP A 409 10.36 43.27 -14.55
N LEU A 410 9.46 43.01 -13.60
CA LEU A 410 8.29 43.84 -13.30
C LEU A 410 8.59 44.86 -12.19
N ASP A 411 8.01 46.05 -12.28
CA ASP A 411 8.24 47.13 -11.33
C ASP A 411 7.24 47.11 -10.18
N LEU A 412 7.66 46.57 -9.04
CA LEU A 412 6.85 46.50 -7.82
C LEU A 412 6.36 47.87 -7.34
N GLU A 413 7.06 48.97 -7.62
CA GLU A 413 6.62 50.31 -7.22
C GLU A 413 5.37 50.77 -8.01
N THR A 414 5.12 50.16 -9.17
CA THR A 414 3.95 50.45 -10.02
C THR A 414 2.74 49.57 -9.72
N MET A 415 2.90 48.60 -8.81
CA MET A 415 1.84 47.67 -8.45
C MET A 415 0.63 48.44 -7.91
N ALA A 416 -0.51 48.28 -8.57
CA ALA A 416 -1.77 48.88 -8.19
C ALA A 416 -2.81 47.80 -7.96
N PHE A 417 -3.33 47.74 -6.74
CA PHE A 417 -4.39 46.81 -6.41
C PHE A 417 -5.71 47.22 -7.06
N VAL A 418 -6.29 46.34 -7.88
CA VAL A 418 -7.51 46.63 -8.66
C VAL A 418 -8.75 46.17 -7.90
N GLY A 419 -8.69 45.05 -7.19
CA GLY A 419 -9.76 44.62 -6.32
C GLY A 419 -9.67 43.17 -5.87
N THR A 420 -10.45 42.86 -4.83
CA THR A 420 -10.65 41.52 -4.29
C THR A 420 -12.13 41.19 -4.23
N SER A 421 -12.46 39.90 -4.25
CA SER A 421 -13.81 39.43 -3.93
C SER A 421 -14.11 39.50 -2.43
N HIS A 422 -13.09 39.34 -1.59
CA HIS A 422 -13.17 39.34 -0.13
C HIS A 422 -12.25 40.41 0.45
N SER A 423 -12.50 40.86 1.68
CA SER A 423 -11.64 41.87 2.31
C SER A 423 -10.38 41.19 2.86
N PRO A 424 -9.17 41.53 2.37
CA PRO A 424 -7.96 40.96 2.92
C PRO A 424 -7.70 41.53 4.32
N THR A 425 -7.19 40.69 5.21
CA THR A 425 -6.72 41.10 6.55
C THR A 425 -5.30 41.65 6.50
N GLU A 426 -4.49 41.18 5.55
CA GLU A 426 -3.12 41.65 5.33
C GLU A 426 -2.77 41.65 3.84
N VAL A 427 -2.03 42.68 3.42
CA VAL A 427 -1.39 42.75 2.10
C VAL A 427 0.02 43.28 2.30
N GLN A 428 1.02 42.50 1.89
CA GLN A 428 2.42 42.83 2.06
C GLN A 428 3.21 42.46 0.80
N VAL A 429 4.17 43.29 0.41
CA VAL A 429 5.24 42.87 -0.52
C VAL A 429 6.48 42.59 0.32
N GLY A 430 6.91 41.33 0.36
CA GLY A 430 8.03 40.86 1.17
C GLY A 430 9.40 41.14 0.54
N GLU A 431 10.46 40.91 1.32
CA GLU A 431 11.84 40.94 0.80
C GLU A 431 11.99 39.89 -0.31
N GLY A 432 12.51 40.30 -1.47
CA GLY A 432 12.63 39.43 -2.65
C GLY A 432 11.53 39.61 -3.71
N GLY A 433 10.53 40.47 -3.47
CA GLY A 433 9.53 40.81 -4.49
C GLY A 433 8.30 39.91 -4.52
N THR A 434 8.04 39.18 -3.45
CA THR A 434 6.86 38.33 -3.31
C THR A 434 5.69 39.12 -2.74
N LEU A 435 4.54 39.09 -3.41
CA LEU A 435 3.28 39.60 -2.89
C LEU A 435 2.64 38.54 -1.98
N PHE A 436 2.31 38.95 -0.76
CA PHE A 436 1.58 38.18 0.23
C PHE A 436 0.21 38.82 0.46
N MET A 437 -0.84 38.02 0.43
CA MET A 437 -2.19 38.44 0.79
C MET A 437 -2.86 37.43 1.72
N ARG A 438 -3.45 37.89 2.81
CA ARG A 438 -4.16 37.03 3.77
C ARG A 438 -5.61 37.42 3.92
N PHE A 439 -6.44 36.42 4.15
CA PHE A 439 -7.87 36.52 4.47
C PHE A 439 -8.13 35.69 5.72
N GLU A 440 -7.74 36.22 6.88
CA GLU A 440 -7.98 35.54 8.16
C GLU A 440 -9.46 35.64 8.56
N GLY A 441 -10.03 34.53 9.04
CA GLY A 441 -11.44 34.45 9.44
C GLY A 441 -12.44 34.66 8.30
N ILE A 442 -12.09 34.29 7.07
CA ILE A 442 -12.95 34.44 5.89
C ILE A 442 -14.16 33.49 5.92
N ASP A 443 -14.04 32.34 6.58
CA ASP A 443 -15.10 31.31 6.67
C ASP A 443 -15.67 30.93 5.28
N LEU A 444 -14.78 30.73 4.29
CA LEU A 444 -15.17 30.47 2.91
C LEU A 444 -15.79 29.07 2.80
N PRO A 445 -17.08 28.93 2.45
CA PRO A 445 -17.76 27.64 2.46
C PRO A 445 -17.15 26.67 1.44
N ALA A 446 -17.33 25.37 1.67
CA ALA A 446 -16.98 24.34 0.70
C ALA A 446 -17.85 24.44 -0.56
N ALA A 447 -17.28 24.19 -1.74
CA ALA A 447 -17.99 24.21 -3.02
C ALA A 447 -19.19 23.25 -3.08
N LYS A 448 -19.12 22.13 -2.36
CA LYS A 448 -20.23 21.17 -2.21
C LYS A 448 -21.43 21.75 -1.45
N THR A 449 -21.19 22.73 -0.57
CA THR A 449 -22.23 23.39 0.25
C THR A 449 -22.78 24.63 -0.45
N ASP A 450 -21.90 25.50 -0.95
CA ASP A 450 -22.27 26.70 -1.71
C ASP A 450 -21.23 26.94 -2.80
N HIS A 451 -21.51 26.46 -4.00
CA HIS A 451 -20.59 26.53 -5.14
C HIS A 451 -20.23 27.96 -5.54
N LEU A 452 -21.15 28.93 -5.41
CA LEU A 452 -20.88 30.31 -5.77
C LEU A 452 -20.20 31.06 -4.62
N GLY A 453 -20.64 30.81 -3.38
CA GLY A 453 -20.05 31.40 -2.18
C GLY A 453 -18.65 30.88 -1.87
N SER A 454 -18.26 29.71 -2.39
CA SER A 454 -16.95 29.11 -2.19
C SER A 454 -15.83 29.74 -3.04
N GLN A 455 -16.13 30.74 -3.86
CA GLN A 455 -15.21 31.31 -4.86
C GLN A 455 -14.71 32.69 -4.44
N GLY A 456 -13.47 33.01 -4.81
CA GLY A 456 -12.91 34.34 -4.68
C GLY A 456 -11.85 34.67 -5.71
N CYS A 457 -11.41 35.93 -5.72
CA CYS A 457 -10.33 36.39 -6.57
C CYS A 457 -9.61 37.62 -6.01
N ILE A 458 -8.38 37.79 -6.45
CA ILE A 458 -7.59 39.02 -6.28
C ILE A 458 -7.14 39.52 -7.64
N LYS A 459 -7.05 40.85 -7.79
CA LYS A 459 -6.67 41.51 -9.03
C LYS A 459 -5.71 42.65 -8.75
N TYR A 460 -4.61 42.69 -9.47
CA TYR A 460 -3.63 43.77 -9.41
C TYR A 460 -3.07 44.04 -10.79
N ASP A 461 -2.74 45.30 -11.04
CA ASP A 461 -2.00 45.73 -12.22
C ASP A 461 -0.54 46.02 -11.83
N ILE A 462 0.39 45.79 -12.75
CA ILE A 462 1.81 46.10 -12.57
C ILE A 462 2.44 46.41 -13.93
N ASP A 463 3.38 47.35 -13.96
CA ASP A 463 4.08 47.75 -15.18
C ASP A 463 5.42 46.99 -15.29
N PRO A 464 5.89 46.70 -16.52
CA PRO A 464 7.26 46.25 -16.73
C PRO A 464 8.26 47.28 -16.23
N SER A 465 9.38 46.80 -15.69
CA SER A 465 10.45 47.67 -15.22
C SER A 465 11.07 48.47 -16.35
N ALA A 466 11.69 49.60 -16.01
CA ALA A 466 12.43 50.42 -16.99
C ALA A 466 13.61 49.69 -17.66
N ARG A 467 14.00 48.51 -17.15
CA ARG A 467 15.04 47.65 -17.72
C ARG A 467 14.50 46.68 -18.77
N ALA A 468 13.19 46.42 -18.76
CA ALA A 468 12.54 45.50 -19.65
C ALA A 468 12.61 45.98 -21.11
N LYS A 469 12.91 45.05 -22.01
CA LYS A 469 13.16 45.26 -23.43
C LYS A 469 12.34 44.29 -24.26
N LYS A 470 12.26 44.58 -25.56
CA LYS A 470 11.68 43.67 -26.53
C LYS A 470 12.42 42.32 -26.50
N GLY A 471 11.67 41.24 -26.35
CA GLY A 471 12.15 39.87 -26.21
C GLY A 471 12.18 39.37 -24.77
N ASP A 472 12.05 40.24 -23.78
CA ASP A 472 12.00 39.83 -22.38
C ASP A 472 10.68 39.14 -22.08
N VAL A 473 10.77 38.08 -21.26
CA VAL A 473 9.68 37.19 -20.90
C VAL A 473 9.38 37.38 -19.42
N PHE A 474 8.12 37.62 -19.09
CA PHE A 474 7.63 37.65 -17.72
C PHE A 474 6.84 36.37 -17.49
N THR A 475 7.20 35.62 -16.45
CA THR A 475 6.34 34.53 -15.98
C THR A 475 5.78 34.84 -14.62
N ASN A 476 4.62 34.29 -14.31
CA ASN A 476 4.02 34.50 -13.02
C ASN A 476 3.13 33.33 -12.60
N GLN A 477 3.32 32.85 -11.37
CA GLN A 477 2.58 31.75 -10.77
C GLN A 477 2.34 32.09 -9.30
N ALA A 478 1.14 31.80 -8.79
CA ALA A 478 0.79 32.04 -7.39
C ALA A 478 0.56 30.72 -6.65
N GLU A 479 0.76 30.77 -5.35
CA GLU A 479 0.50 29.70 -4.38
C GLU A 479 -0.67 30.12 -3.48
N ILE A 480 -1.63 29.23 -3.30
CA ILE A 480 -2.82 29.45 -2.48
C ILE A 480 -2.84 28.43 -1.35
N PHE A 481 -2.91 28.91 -0.12
CA PHE A 481 -2.99 28.10 1.09
C PHE A 481 -4.38 28.27 1.69
N PHE A 482 -5.09 27.15 1.89
CA PHE A 482 -6.34 27.11 2.66
C PHE A 482 -6.02 26.53 4.04
N ASP A 483 -6.23 27.31 5.10
CA ASP A 483 -5.84 26.95 6.47
C ASP A 483 -4.38 26.46 6.56
N HIS A 484 -4.17 25.25 7.08
CA HIS A 484 -2.88 24.56 7.16
C HIS A 484 -2.83 23.33 6.23
N GLN A 485 -3.59 23.37 5.12
CA GLN A 485 -3.58 22.31 4.12
C GLN A 485 -2.40 22.44 3.16
N GLU A 486 -2.23 21.44 2.29
CA GLU A 486 -1.26 21.48 1.21
C GLU A 486 -1.51 22.66 0.26
N VAL A 487 -0.41 23.18 -0.31
CA VAL A 487 -0.46 24.34 -1.19
C VAL A 487 -1.14 24.00 -2.51
N VAL A 488 -2.05 24.87 -2.95
CA VAL A 488 -2.65 24.83 -4.28
C VAL A 488 -1.88 25.83 -5.16
N VAL A 489 -1.09 25.30 -6.09
CA VAL A 489 -0.28 26.12 -7.00
C VAL A 489 -1.09 26.40 -8.27
N THR A 490 -1.22 27.66 -8.67
CA THR A 490 -1.91 28.02 -9.91
C THR A 490 -1.12 27.58 -11.14
N ASN A 491 -1.70 27.70 -12.32
CA ASN A 491 -0.89 27.73 -13.53
C ASN A 491 0.08 28.93 -13.56
N GLU A 492 1.09 28.78 -14.42
CA GLU A 492 1.96 29.87 -14.81
C GLU A 492 1.34 30.64 -15.99
N VAL A 493 1.45 31.96 -15.97
CA VAL A 493 1.10 32.84 -17.09
C VAL A 493 2.35 33.49 -17.66
N ILE A 494 2.40 33.66 -18.98
CA ILE A 494 3.58 34.12 -19.69
C ILE A 494 3.24 35.33 -20.56
N ASN A 495 4.08 36.36 -20.52
CA ASN A 495 4.04 37.49 -21.45
C ASN A 495 5.43 37.84 -21.97
N THR A 496 5.58 38.00 -23.28
CA THR A 496 6.84 38.41 -23.91
C THR A 496 6.69 39.78 -24.57
N ILE A 497 7.54 40.76 -24.26
CA ILE A 497 7.48 42.08 -24.93
C ILE A 497 7.83 41.90 -26.40
N GLY A 498 6.89 42.17 -27.28
CA GLY A 498 7.08 41.99 -28.71
C GLY A 498 6.06 42.77 -29.53
N VAL A 499 5.93 42.40 -30.79
CA VAL A 499 4.89 42.94 -31.66
C VAL A 499 4.13 41.74 -32.17
N CYS A 500 2.84 41.68 -31.87
CA CYS A 500 1.96 40.65 -32.41
C CYS A 500 2.02 40.68 -33.93
N ARG A 501 2.68 39.67 -34.51
CA ARG A 501 2.51 39.35 -35.91
C ARG A 501 1.32 38.41 -35.99
N LEU A 502 0.17 38.94 -36.40
CA LEU A 502 -0.85 38.10 -36.99
C LEU A 502 -0.30 37.62 -38.33
N ASP A 503 0.47 36.54 -38.31
CA ASP A 503 0.85 35.84 -39.54
C ASP A 503 -0.42 35.15 -40.06
N GLY A 504 -1.26 35.92 -40.76
CA GLY A 504 -2.30 35.37 -41.60
C GLY A 504 -1.66 34.60 -42.77
N PRO A 505 -2.25 33.48 -43.22
CA PRO A 505 -1.70 32.75 -44.35
C PRO A 505 -1.83 33.62 -45.62
N ASN A 506 -0.70 33.92 -46.26
CA ASN A 506 -0.55 34.56 -47.57
C ASN A 506 -1.28 35.90 -47.80
N SER A 507 -0.54 37.00 -47.66
CA SER A 507 -0.66 38.10 -48.62
C SER A 507 0.73 38.57 -49.04
N SER A 508 1.26 37.95 -50.08
CA SER A 508 2.33 38.52 -50.89
C SER A 508 1.80 39.80 -51.54
N PHE A 509 2.06 40.94 -50.90
CA PHE A 509 1.95 42.23 -51.57
C PHE A 509 3.09 42.30 -52.60
N SER A 510 2.72 42.20 -53.88
CA SER A 510 3.64 42.36 -54.99
C SER A 510 4.02 43.84 -55.16
N SER A 511 5.26 44.18 -54.82
CA SER A 511 5.94 45.34 -55.41
C SER A 511 7.10 44.83 -56.24
N SER A 512 6.83 44.44 -57.48
CA SER A 512 7.88 44.15 -58.46
C SER A 512 8.49 45.45 -58.96
N SER A 513 9.51 45.97 -58.26
CA SER A 513 10.49 46.86 -58.87
C SER A 513 11.56 46.00 -59.55
N SER A 514 11.31 45.63 -60.81
CA SER A 514 12.30 44.92 -61.64
C SER A 514 13.36 45.91 -62.12
N SER A 515 14.50 45.97 -61.44
CA SER A 515 15.76 46.41 -62.05
C SER A 515 16.41 45.21 -62.74
N SER A 516 16.07 44.96 -64.01
CA SER A 516 16.75 43.96 -64.82
C SER A 516 18.00 44.56 -65.47
N SER A 517 19.16 44.07 -65.03
CA SER A 517 20.44 44.20 -65.70
C SER A 517 20.37 43.59 -67.11
N LYS A 518 20.82 44.36 -68.11
CA LYS A 518 21.02 43.89 -69.49
C LYS A 518 22.31 43.07 -69.56
N SER A 519 22.20 41.79 -69.91
CA SER A 519 23.27 41.04 -70.57
C SER A 519 22.65 40.21 -71.69
N THR A 520 22.74 40.71 -72.92
CA THR A 520 22.39 40.00 -74.14
C THR A 520 23.66 39.52 -74.82
N SER A 521 23.81 38.21 -74.99
CA SER A 521 24.68 37.60 -75.99
C SER A 521 23.84 36.64 -76.84
N SER A 522 23.87 36.89 -78.15
CA SER A 522 23.76 35.98 -79.32
C SER A 522 23.29 34.55 -79.05
N SER A 523 22.41 33.92 -79.82
CA SER A 523 22.29 33.81 -81.29
C SER A 523 21.13 32.81 -81.47
N GLY A 524 20.20 32.98 -82.40
CA GLY A 524 20.42 32.76 -83.82
C GLY A 524 19.55 31.57 -84.26
N ASP A 525 18.95 31.74 -85.43
CA ASP A 525 18.19 30.79 -86.24
C ASP A 525 16.81 30.34 -85.74
N SER A 526 15.69 30.51 -86.46
CA SER A 526 15.30 30.76 -87.86
C SER A 526 14.43 29.60 -88.35
N SER A 527 13.36 29.98 -89.04
CA SER A 527 12.47 29.16 -89.91
C SER A 527 11.72 28.01 -89.22
N GLY A 528 10.38 27.98 -89.24
CA GLY A 528 9.58 28.05 -90.46
C GLY A 528 9.82 26.73 -91.18
N ASP A 529 9.01 25.73 -90.94
CA ASP A 529 7.81 25.55 -91.72
C ASP A 529 6.71 25.01 -90.76
N ASN A 530 5.55 24.53 -91.16
CA ASN A 530 5.51 23.10 -91.47
C ASN A 530 6.61 22.25 -90.81
#